data_AF-A0A9W5VPE9-F1
#
_entry.id   AF-A0A9W5VPE9-F1
#
_cell.length_a   1.000
_cell.length_b   1.000
_cell.length_c   1.000
_cell.angle_alpha   90.00
_cell.angle_beta   90.00
_cell.angle_gamma   90.00
#
_symmetry.space_group_name_H-M   'P 1'
#
loop_
_entity.id
_entity.type
_entity.pdbx_description
1 polymer ?
#
loop_
_entity_poly.entity_id
_entity_poly.type
_entity_poly.pdbx_seq_one_letter_code
_entity_poly.pdbx_strand_id
1 'polypeptide(L)' 'MKCQAVEGNKDCTEEATHVGTVLTMNDGLIEVLACEKHANRKGFFGEKLKEEAIS' A
#
# COMPACT_ATOMS: atom_id res chain seq x y z
N MET A 1 -9.54 3.62 -4.16
CA MET A 1 -8.39 4.48 -3.82
C MET A 1 -7.18 4.04 -4.65
N LYS A 2 -6.10 4.82 -4.84
CA LYS A 2 -4.94 4.40 -5.67
C LYS A 2 -3.74 3.95 -4.83
N CYS A 3 -2.94 3.04 -5.38
CA CYS A 3 -1.67 2.60 -4.80
C CYS A 3 -0.68 3.76 -4.67
N GLN A 4 0.01 3.84 -3.54
CA GLN A 4 0.99 4.89 -3.24
C GLN A 4 2.45 4.41 -3.36
N ALA A 5 2.66 3.20 -3.89
CA ALA A 5 4.00 2.68 -4.11
C ALA A 5 4.70 3.42 -5.25
N VAL A 6 6.01 3.66 -5.10
CA VAL A 6 6.88 4.23 -6.14
C VAL A 6 7.87 3.17 -6.61
N GLU A 7 7.91 2.90 -7.92
CA GLU A 7 8.86 1.99 -8.55
C GLU A 7 9.79 2.77 -9.49
N GLY A 8 11.08 2.88 -9.16
CA GLY A 8 12.08 3.49 -10.04
C GLY A 8 11.69 4.89 -10.54
N ASN A 9 11.24 5.76 -9.63
CA ASN A 9 10.72 7.11 -9.89
C ASN A 9 9.35 7.20 -10.60
N LYS A 10 8.60 6.10 -10.71
CA LYS A 10 7.23 6.13 -11.22
C LYS A 10 6.23 5.74 -10.14
N ASP A 11 5.22 6.56 -9.94
CA ASP A 11 4.08 6.25 -9.08
C ASP A 11 3.29 5.07 -9.67
N CYS A 12 2.88 4.15 -8.81
CA CYS A 12 1.93 3.12 -9.18
C CYS A 12 0.57 3.77 -9.44
N THR A 13 -0.07 3.39 -10.55
CA THR A 13 -1.40 3.90 -10.93
C THR A 13 -2.52 2.90 -10.67
N GLU A 14 -2.19 1.71 -10.16
CA GLU A 14 -3.15 0.64 -9.89
C GLU A 14 -4.06 0.98 -8.70
N GLU A 15 -5.21 0.30 -8.63
CA GLU A 15 -6.14 0.44 -7.52
C GLU A 15 -5.54 -0.16 -6.24
N ALA A 16 -5.70 0.57 -5.14
CA ALA A 16 -5.31 0.08 -3.83
C ALA A 16 -6.34 -0.91 -3.31
N THR A 17 -5.87 -2.10 -2.96
CA THR A 17 -6.67 -3.17 -2.36
C THR A 17 -6.24 -3.49 -0.93
N HIS A 18 -5.14 -2.89 -0.47
CA HIS A 18 -4.58 -3.09 0.86
C HIS A 18 -4.22 -1.75 1.48
N VAL A 19 -4.26 -1.71 2.81
CA VAL A 19 -3.69 -0.64 3.63
C VAL A 19 -2.67 -1.27 4.57
N GLY A 20 -1.53 -0.61 4.75
CA GLY A 20 -0.47 -1.16 5.59
C GLY A 20 0.64 -0.18 5.83
N THR A 21 1.60 -0.62 6.63
CA THR A 21 2.72 0.21 7.08
C THR A 21 4.01 -0.19 6.37
N VAL A 22 4.80 0.80 5.99
CA VAL A 22 6.14 0.63 5.43
C VAL A 22 7.18 1.38 6.26
N LEU A 23 8.39 0.85 6.35
CA LEU A 23 9.50 1.52 7.00
C LEU A 23 10.19 2.48 6.03
N THR A 24 10.24 3.76 6.38
CA THR A 24 10.97 4.78 5.60
C THR A 24 12.33 5.07 6.21
N MET A 25 13.25 5.57 5.38
CA MET A 25 14.63 5.89 5.81
C MET A 25 14.72 7.11 6.74
N ASN A 26 13.73 8.01 6.77
CA ASN A 26 13.79 9.28 7.49
C ASN A 26 12.80 9.40 8.65
N ASP A 27 11.59 8.84 8.55
CA ASP A 27 10.46 9.18 9.43
C ASP A 27 9.86 7.98 10.18
N GLY A 28 10.50 6.81 10.09
CA GLY A 28 10.00 5.59 10.70
C GLY A 28 8.85 4.96 9.90
N LEU A 29 7.95 4.29 10.62
CA LEU A 29 6.84 3.51 10.05
C LEU A 29 5.72 4.46 9.60
N ILE A 30 5.37 4.44 8.31
CA ILE A 30 4.25 5.22 7.74
C ILE A 30 3.17 4.30 7.20
N GLU A 31 1.91 4.72 7.28
CA GLU A 31 0.79 4.03 6.65
C GLU A 31 0.64 4.44 5.18
N VAL A 32 0.44 3.47 4.30
CA VAL A 32 0.28 3.66 2.85
C VAL A 32 -0.75 2.68 2.29
N LEU A 33 -1.38 3.10 1.21
CA LEU A 33 -2.24 2.27 0.38
C LEU A 33 -1.42 1.54 -0.69
N ALA A 34 -1.70 0.25 -0.88
CA ALA A 34 -0.98 -0.61 -1.82
C ALA A 34 -1.95 -1.43 -2.69
N CYS A 35 -1.58 -1.64 -3.96
CA CYS A 35 -2.20 -2.68 -4.78
C CYS A 35 -1.73 -4.06 -4.33
N GLU A 36 -2.38 -5.12 -4.81
CA GLU A 36 -2.06 -6.50 -4.43
C GLU A 36 -0.59 -6.87 -4.70
N LYS A 37 -0.02 -6.39 -5.80
CA LYS A 37 1.39 -6.63 -6.15
C LYS A 37 2.34 -5.99 -5.13
N HIS A 38 2.08 -4.76 -4.70
CA HIS A 38 2.94 -4.05 -3.75
C HIS A 38 2.72 -4.50 -2.31
N ALA A 39 1.51 -4.94 -1.95
CA ALA A 39 1.21 -5.50 -0.63
C ALA A 39 1.98 -6.80 -0.36
N ASN A 40 2.31 -7.58 -1.39
CA ASN A 40 3.09 -8.82 -1.28
C ASN A 40 4.61 -8.59 -1.17
N ARG A 41 5.10 -7.34 -1.15
CA ARG A 41 6.54 -7.06 -1.06
C ARG A 41 7.06 -7.24 0.35
N LYS A 42 8.30 -7.72 0.45
CA LYS A 42 9.03 -7.76 1.73
C LYS A 42 9.16 -6.33 2.28
N GLY A 43 8.72 -6.12 3.52
CA GLY A 43 8.75 -4.83 4.19
C GLY A 43 7.43 -4.04 4.17
N PHE A 44 6.38 -4.58 3.56
CA PHE A 44 5.01 -4.10 3.72
C PHE A 44 4.28 -4.93 4.78
N PHE A 45 3.68 -4.25 5.77
CA PHE A 45 2.94 -4.88 6.85
C PHE A 45 1.51 -4.33 6.85
N GLY A 46 0.57 -5.06 6.26
CA GLY A 46 -0.79 -4.55 6.09
C GLY A 46 -1.84 -5.64 5.93
N GLU A 47 -3.07 -5.21 5.77
CA GLU A 47 -4.24 -6.05 5.58
C GLU A 47 -5.00 -5.67 4.30
N LYS A 48 -5.80 -6.61 3.78
CA LYS A 48 -6.73 -6.31 2.68
C LYS A 48 -7.74 -5.29 3.18
N LEU A 49 -7.96 -4.24 2.39
CA LEU A 49 -9.09 -3.34 2.59
C LEU A 49 -10.33 -4.22 2.54
N LYS A 50 -11.02 -4.34 3.67
CA LYS A 50 -12.33 -4.98 3.66
C LYS A 50 -13.21 -4.12 2.76
N GLU A 51 -13.79 -4.73 1.73
CA GLU A 51 -14.99 -4.17 1.11
C GLU A 51 -15.99 -4.06 2.26
N GLU A 52 -16.11 -2.86 2.83
CA GLU A 52 -17.26 -2.56 3.67
C GLU A 52 -18.46 -2.88 2.79
N ALA A 53 -19.20 -3.90 3.22
CA ALA A 53 -20.45 -4.29 2.64
C ALA A 53 -21.35 -3.06 2.65
N ILE A 54 -21.41 -2.37 1.52
CA ILE A 54 -22.46 -1.40 1.25
C ILE A 54 -23.71 -2.25 1.02
N SER A 55 -24.38 -2.63 2.11
CA SER A 55 -25.78 -3.08 2.13
C SER A 55 -26.70 -1.87 2.23
#